data_AF-A0A6J4BTX2-F1
#
_entry.id   AF-A0A6J4BTX2-F1
#
_cell.length_a   1.000
_cell.length_b   1.000
_cell.length_c   1.000
_cell.angle_alpha   90.00
_cell.angle_beta   90.00
_cell.angle_gamma   90.00
#
_symmetry.space_group_name_H-M   'P 1'
#
loop_
_entity.id
_entity.type
_entity.pdbx_description
1 polymer ?
#
loop_
_entity_poly.entity_id
_entity_poly.type
_entity_poly.pdbx_seq_one_letter_code
_entity_poly.pdbx_strand_id
1 'polypeptide(L)'
;MLKHAGGDREMVDILALVLQHDEQAVLCAVELALEAGVATKTHILNILHRLVDGKTASVTPIDAPQALVLRREPQADVGRYDTLMKEVRHAS
;
A
#
# COMPACT_ATOMS: atom_id res chain seq x y z
N MET A 1 16.00 9.56 -20.67
CA MET A 1 16.43 8.47 -19.77
C MET A 1 15.77 8.70 -18.42
N LEU A 2 15.12 7.69 -17.85
CA LEU A 2 14.33 7.83 -16.63
C LEU A 2 15.15 8.41 -15.47
N LYS A 3 14.50 9.18 -14.60
CA LYS A 3 15.11 10.02 -13.55
C LYS A 3 15.82 9.22 -12.43
N HIS A 4 15.77 7.89 -12.45
CA HIS A 4 16.24 7.01 -11.38
C HIS A 4 16.93 5.77 -11.95
N ALA A 5 18.02 5.33 -11.31
CA ALA A 5 18.73 4.11 -11.70
C ALA A 5 17.81 2.89 -11.58
N GLY A 6 17.72 2.08 -12.65
CA GLY A 6 16.84 0.90 -12.68
C GLY A 6 15.41 1.15 -13.17
N GLY A 7 15.04 2.38 -13.49
CA GLY A 7 13.69 2.71 -13.98
C GLY A 7 13.30 1.98 -15.27
N ASP A 8 14.25 1.75 -16.18
CA ASP A 8 13.99 0.99 -17.42
C ASP A 8 13.62 -0.47 -17.10
N ARG A 9 14.26 -1.09 -16.10
CA ARG A 9 13.94 -2.45 -15.65
C ARG A 9 12.58 -2.50 -14.97
N GLU A 10 12.27 -1.53 -14.12
CA GLU A 10 10.93 -1.45 -13.49
C GLU A 10 9.83 -1.27 -14.54
N MET A 11 10.07 -0.43 -15.56
CA MET A 11 9.15 -0.25 -16.67
C MET A 11 8.91 -1.57 -17.42
N VAL A 12 9.98 -2.29 -17.76
CA VAL A 12 9.86 -3.61 -18.42
C VAL A 12 9.11 -4.61 -17.54
N ASP A 13 9.41 -4.65 -16.24
CA ASP A 13 8.73 -5.53 -15.30
C ASP A 13 7.22 -5.21 -15.20
N ILE A 14 6.84 -3.93 -15.25
CA ILE A 14 5.43 -3.50 -15.24
C ILE A 14 4.75 -3.88 -16.56
N LEU A 15 5.39 -3.63 -17.70
CA LEU A 15 4.86 -4.02 -19.02
C LEU A 15 4.67 -5.54 -19.13
N ALA A 16 5.54 -6.33 -18.52
CA ALA A 16 5.43 -7.79 -18.49
C ALA A 16 4.20 -8.28 -17.71
N LEU A 17 3.60 -7.48 -16.83
CA LEU A 17 2.38 -7.86 -16.09
C LEU A 17 1.19 -8.12 -17.02
N VAL A 18 1.15 -7.49 -18.20
CA VAL A 18 0.09 -7.69 -19.20
C VAL A 18 0.08 -9.12 -19.75
N LEU A 19 1.17 -9.88 -19.59
CA LEU A 19 1.21 -11.31 -19.94
C LEU A 19 0.40 -12.19 -18.98
N GLN A 20 0.11 -11.69 -17.77
CA GLN A 20 -0.53 -12.45 -16.69
C GLN A 20 -1.85 -11.84 -16.23
N HIS A 21 -2.06 -10.55 -16.51
CA HIS A 21 -3.22 -9.78 -16.10
C HIS A 21 -3.87 -9.09 -17.29
N ASP A 22 -5.13 -8.72 -17.12
CA ASP A 22 -5.84 -7.89 -18.09
C ASP A 22 -5.13 -6.54 -18.27
N GLU A 23 -4.94 -6.13 -19.54
CA GLU A 23 -4.23 -4.91 -19.90
C GLU A 23 -4.88 -3.66 -19.28
N GLN A 24 -6.21 -3.59 -19.25
CA GLN A 24 -6.93 -2.43 -18.71
C GLN A 24 -6.77 -2.35 -17.19
N ALA A 25 -6.74 -3.49 -16.49
CA ALA A 25 -6.44 -3.52 -15.07
C ALA A 25 -5.02 -3.03 -14.77
N VAL A 26 -4.04 -3.40 -15.58
CA VAL A 26 -2.64 -2.94 -15.45
C VAL A 26 -2.54 -1.43 -15.72
N LEU A 27 -3.16 -0.94 -16.78
CA LEU A 27 -3.19 0.49 -17.11
C LEU A 27 -3.82 1.31 -15.98
N CYS A 28 -4.99 0.89 -15.49
CA CYS A 28 -5.68 1.55 -14.39
C CYS A 28 -4.82 1.59 -13.11
N ALA A 29 -4.10 0.51 -12.79
CA ALA A 29 -3.19 0.49 -11.65
C ALA A 29 -2.03 1.47 -11.78
N VAL A 30 -1.48 1.64 -12.99
CA VAL A 30 -0.41 2.61 -13.28
C VAL A 30 -0.92 4.05 -13.18
N GLU A 31 -2.10 4.34 -13.72
CA GLU A 31 -2.72 5.67 -13.64
C GLU A 31 -2.96 6.07 -12.18
N LEU A 32 -3.54 5.19 -11.37
CA LEU A 32 -3.77 5.43 -9.94
C LEU A 32 -2.45 5.65 -9.17
N ALA A 33 -1.39 4.91 -9.52
CA ALA A 33 -0.07 5.10 -8.90
C ALA A 33 0.57 6.46 -9.27
N LEU A 34 0.36 6.93 -10.50
CA LEU A 34 0.81 8.24 -10.96
C LEU A 34 0.03 9.37 -10.30
N GLU A 35 -1.29 9.24 -10.18
CA GLU A 35 -2.15 10.20 -9.46
C GLU A 35 -1.75 10.32 -7.97
N ALA A 36 -1.40 9.21 -7.33
CA ALA A 36 -0.89 9.19 -5.96
C ALA A 36 0.54 9.78 -5.84
N GLY A 37 1.23 10.05 -6.96
CA GLY A 37 2.62 10.50 -6.99
C GLY A 37 3.63 9.40 -6.60
N VAL A 38 3.21 8.13 -6.54
CA VAL A 38 4.02 6.98 -6.09
C VAL A 38 4.05 5.91 -7.18
N ALA A 39 4.73 6.19 -8.28
CA ALA A 39 4.86 5.29 -9.43
C ALA A 39 5.93 4.20 -9.25
N THR A 40 5.95 3.53 -8.09
CA THR A 40 6.87 2.42 -7.82
C THR A 40 6.23 1.08 -8.22
N LYS A 41 7.05 0.12 -8.66
CA LYS A 41 6.59 -1.24 -9.01
C LYS A 41 5.74 -1.88 -7.92
N THR A 42 6.16 -1.77 -6.66
CA THR A 42 5.45 -2.33 -5.51
C THR A 42 4.07 -1.70 -5.31
N HIS A 43 3.97 -0.39 -5.48
CA HIS A 43 2.69 0.31 -5.33
C HIS A 43 1.71 -0.06 -6.46
N ILE A 44 2.20 -0.13 -7.69
CA ILE A 44 1.41 -0.56 -8.85
C ILE A 44 0.89 -1.99 -8.67
N LEU A 45 1.76 -2.93 -8.24
CA LEU A 45 1.34 -4.32 -7.94
C LEU A 45 0.27 -4.38 -6.86
N ASN A 46 0.39 -3.56 -5.81
CA ASN A 46 -0.63 -3.52 -4.76
C ASN A 46 -1.99 -3.05 -5.28
N ILE A 47 -2.01 -1.99 -6.09
CA ILE A 47 -3.25 -1.49 -6.71
C ILE A 47 -3.82 -2.56 -7.64
N LEU A 48 -3.00 -3.16 -8.50
CA LEU A 48 -3.42 -4.20 -9.44
C LEU A 48 -4.06 -5.39 -8.71
N HIS A 49 -3.44 -5.87 -7.62
CA HIS A 49 -4.02 -6.94 -6.81
C HIS A 49 -5.39 -6.52 -6.26
N ARG A 50 -5.55 -5.29 -5.78
CA ARG A 50 -6.84 -4.79 -5.26
C ARG A 50 -7.91 -4.66 -6.33
N LEU A 51 -7.53 -4.26 -7.55
CA LEU A 51 -8.45 -4.18 -8.69
C LEU A 51 -8.91 -5.56 -9.15
N VAL A 52 -7.98 -6.52 -9.23
CA VAL A 52 -8.25 -7.88 -9.75
C VAL A 52 -8.96 -8.75 -8.71
N ASP A 53 -8.58 -8.65 -7.43
CA ASP A 53 -9.16 -9.46 -6.38
C ASP A 53 -10.65 -9.15 -6.16
N GLY A 54 -11.16 -8.00 -6.65
CA GLY A 54 -12.57 -7.59 -6.59
C GLY A 54 -13.12 -7.42 -5.17
N LYS A 55 -12.33 -7.77 -4.15
CA LYS A 55 -12.58 -7.54 -2.75
C LYS A 55 -12.17 -6.11 -2.46
N THR A 56 -13.04 -5.17 -2.82
CA THR A 56 -13.40 -4.19 -1.81
C THR A 56 -13.88 -5.02 -0.64
N ALA A 57 -12.96 -5.33 0.28
CA ALA A 57 -13.30 -6.09 1.45
C ALA A 57 -14.26 -5.20 2.24
N SER A 58 -15.56 -5.30 1.93
CA SER A 58 -16.56 -5.28 2.98
C SER A 58 -16.21 -6.51 3.81
N VAL A 59 -15.18 -6.37 4.65
CA VAL A 59 -14.94 -7.29 5.74
C VAL A 59 -16.27 -7.24 6.46
N THR A 60 -17.01 -8.35 6.40
CA THR A 60 -18.24 -8.47 7.16
C THR A 60 -17.87 -8.06 8.58
N PRO A 61 -18.52 -7.04 9.17
CA PRO A 61 -18.19 -6.59 10.51
C PRO A 61 -18.17 -7.83 11.40
N ILE A 62 -17.01 -8.10 11.99
CA ILE A 62 -16.89 -9.21 12.93
C ILE A 62 -17.65 -8.76 14.17
N ASP A 63 -18.75 -9.44 14.49
CA ASP A 63 -19.42 -9.24 15.77
C ASP A 63 -18.45 -9.66 16.87
N ALA A 64 -17.83 -8.66 17.50
CA ALA A 64 -16.86 -8.90 18.55
C ALA A 64 -17.57 -9.65 19.69
N PRO A 65 -17.10 -10.85 20.07
CA PRO A 65 -17.69 -11.55 21.21
C PRO A 65 -17.59 -10.67 22.45
N GLN A 66 -18.62 -10.69 23.32
CA GLN A 66 -18.67 -9.87 24.54
C GLN A 66 -17.45 -10.02 25.46
N ALA A 67 -16.69 -11.12 25.33
CA ALA A 67 -15.43 -11.33 26.03
C ALA A 67 -14.30 -10.35 25.62
N LEU A 68 -14.40 -9.70 24.47
CA LEU A 68 -13.40 -8.77 23.92
C LEU A 68 -13.76 -7.29 24.15
N VAL A 69 -14.55 -6.97 25.18
CA VAL A 69 -14.78 -5.59 25.59
C VAL A 69 -13.49 -5.02 26.18
N LEU A 70 -12.98 -3.95 25.55
CA LEU A 70 -11.77 -3.28 26.01
C LEU A 70 -12.05 -2.57 27.34
N ARG A 71 -11.29 -2.90 28.38
CA ARG A 71 -11.31 -2.13 29.64
C ARG A 71 -10.73 -0.73 29.49
N ARG A 72 -9.91 -0.52 28.44
CA ARG A 72 -9.30 0.75 28.09
C ARG A 72 -9.32 0.89 26.59
N GLU A 73 -10.07 1.87 26.11
CA GLU A 73 -10.13 2.20 24.69
C GLU A 73 -8.77 2.70 24.19
N PRO A 74 -8.37 2.34 22.95
CA PRO A 74 -7.17 2.87 22.35
C PRO A 74 -7.32 4.38 22.19
N GLN A 75 -6.36 5.12 22.70
CA GLN A 75 -6.26 6.55 22.44
C GLN A 75 -5.45 6.75 21.17
N ALA A 76 -5.99 7.52 20.23
CA ALA A 76 -5.27 7.97 19.04
C ALA A 76 -4.23 9.04 19.42
N ASP A 77 -3.25 8.67 20.24
CA ASP A 77 -2.19 9.55 20.71
C ASP A 77 -1.01 9.52 19.75
N VAL A 78 -1.08 10.39 18.75
CA VAL A 78 0.02 10.62 17.78
C VAL A 78 1.25 11.26 18.44
N GLY A 79 1.08 12.01 19.55
CA GLY A 79 2.19 12.68 20.25
C GLY A 79 3.13 11.70 20.97
N ARG A 80 2.61 10.52 21.35
CA ARG A 80 3.45 9.42 21.85
C ARG A 80 4.51 9.00 20.82
N TYR A 81 4.14 8.96 19.54
CA TYR A 81 5.07 8.61 18.46
C TYR A 81 6.17 9.67 18.29
N ASP A 82 5.80 10.95 18.33
CA ASP A 82 6.76 12.06 18.26
C ASP A 82 7.78 12.04 19.40
N THR A 83 7.36 11.58 20.59
CA THR A 83 8.22 11.44 21.76
C THR A 83 9.23 10.30 21.57
N LEU A 84 8.77 9.13 21.12
CA LEU A 84 9.61 7.98 20.77
C LEU A 84 10.63 8.32 19.67
N MET A 85 10.23 9.10 18.65
CA MET A 85 11.13 9.52 17.58
C MET A 85 12.24 10.45 18.08
N LYS A 86 11.98 11.26 19.11
CA LYS A 86 12.99 12.15 19.71
C LYS A 86 14.00 11.42 20.59
N GLU A 87 13.58 10.35 21.26
CA GLU A 87 14.43 9.60 22.19
C GLU A 87 15.38 8.62 21.47
N VAL A 88 14.99 8.09 20.30
CA VAL A 88 15.81 7.12 19.55
C VAL A 88 16.69 7.84 18.53
N ARG A 89 17.74 8.51 19.01
CA ARG A 89 18.97 8.73 18.22
C ARG A 89 20.10 7.89 18.80
N HIS A 90 19.95 6.57 18.70
CA HIS A 90 21.01 5.59 18.99
C HIS A 90 21.56 4.93 17.71
N ALA A 91 21.61 5.68 16.61
CA ALA A 91 22.41 5.29 15.45
C ALA A 91 23.67 6.15 15.45
N SER A 92 24.77 5.56 15.96
CA SER A 92 26.15 6.00 15.69
C SER A 92 26.67 5.32 14.43
#